data_AF-Q4L3W6-F1
#
_entry.id   AF-Q4L3W6-F1
#
_cell.length_a   1.000
_cell.length_b   1.000
_cell.length_c   1.000
_cell.angle_alpha   90.00
_cell.angle_beta   90.00
_cell.angle_gamma   90.00
#
_symmetry.space_group_name_H-M   'P 1'
#
loop_
_entity.id
_entity.type
_entity.pdbx_description
1 polymer ?
#
loop_
_entity_poly.entity_id
_entity_poly.type
_entity_poly.pdbx_seq_one_letter_code
_entity_poly.pdbx_strand_id
1 'polypeptide(L)'
;MDALDVKMLNQTPVDDTSHDDEIDMLIPKYLKLAEEYCNQTFDIKHLPTGVEKFIAECIKYSANGNISSRSMGTVSYTFVTEMPEATYNHLKPFRKLRWSGYHV
;
A
#
# COMPACT_ATOMS: atom_id res chain seq x y z
N MET A 1 1.18 -11.90 0.27
CA MET A 1 0.48 -10.98 -0.63
C MET A 1 1.31 -10.81 -1.89
N ASP A 2 0.69 -11.06 -3.03
CA ASP A 2 1.26 -11.06 -4.38
C ASP A 2 0.48 -10.10 -5.30
N ALA A 3 0.99 -9.80 -6.50
CA ALA A 3 0.30 -8.95 -7.46
C ALA A 3 -1.13 -9.44 -7.77
N LEU A 4 -1.32 -10.77 -7.84
CA LEU A 4 -2.63 -11.37 -8.05
C LEU A 4 -3.62 -11.03 -6.93
N ASP A 5 -3.19 -11.06 -5.67
CA ASP A 5 -4.03 -10.72 -4.51
C ASP A 5 -4.49 -9.26 -4.59
N VAL A 6 -3.60 -8.35 -4.97
CA VAL A 6 -3.91 -6.92 -5.17
C VAL A 6 -4.96 -6.75 -6.26
N LYS A 7 -4.82 -7.48 -7.39
CA LYS A 7 -5.78 -7.39 -8.50
C LYS A 7 -7.16 -7.88 -8.10
N MET A 8 -7.23 -8.98 -7.35
CA MET A 8 -8.48 -9.52 -6.82
C MET A 8 -9.19 -8.53 -5.89
N LEU A 9 -8.45 -7.86 -5.01
CA LEU A 9 -9.00 -6.86 -4.09
C LEU A 9 -9.48 -5.59 -4.79
N ASN A 10 -8.81 -5.19 -5.88
CA ASN A 10 -9.13 -3.97 -6.63
C ASN A 10 -10.12 -4.17 -7.78
N GLN A 11 -10.56 -5.41 -8.03
CA GLN A 11 -11.42 -5.79 -9.16
C GLN A 11 -10.82 -5.39 -10.52
N THR A 12 -9.49 -5.45 -10.65
CA THR A 12 -8.80 -5.22 -11.92
C THR A 12 -8.74 -6.53 -12.73
N PRO A 13 -8.61 -6.46 -14.06
CA PRO A 13 -8.46 -7.65 -14.90
C PRO A 13 -7.25 -8.46 -14.45
N VAL A 14 -7.44 -9.75 -14.16
CA VAL A 14 -6.36 -10.65 -13.73
C VAL A 14 -5.40 -10.95 -14.89
N ASP A 15 -5.94 -10.91 -16.13
CA ASP A 15 -5.23 -11.25 -17.36
C ASP A 15 -4.25 -10.17 -17.84
N ASP A 16 -4.32 -8.95 -17.30
CA ASP A 16 -3.36 -7.89 -17.65
C ASP A 16 -2.11 -8.02 -16.79
N THR A 17 -1.02 -8.51 -17.39
CA THR A 17 0.28 -8.70 -16.73
C THR A 17 1.22 -7.50 -16.90
N SER A 18 0.77 -6.42 -17.55
CA SER A 18 1.66 -5.32 -17.95
C SER A 18 2.22 -4.52 -16.77
N HIS A 19 1.58 -4.61 -15.60
CA HIS A 19 1.90 -3.81 -14.41
C HIS A 19 2.28 -4.67 -13.20
N ASP A 20 2.50 -5.98 -13.39
CA ASP A 20 2.70 -6.93 -12.28
C ASP A 20 4.02 -6.66 -11.57
N ASP A 21 5.08 -6.42 -12.34
CA ASP A 21 6.38 -6.02 -11.82
C ASP A 21 6.29 -4.72 -10.98
N GLU A 22 5.42 -3.78 -11.39
CA GLU A 22 5.24 -2.52 -10.67
C GLU A 22 4.52 -2.75 -9.34
N ILE A 23 3.47 -3.56 -9.36
CA ILE A 23 2.70 -3.94 -8.18
C ILE A 23 3.62 -4.63 -7.17
N ASP A 24 4.43 -5.59 -7.62
CA ASP A 24 5.36 -6.34 -6.78
C ASP A 24 6.44 -5.45 -6.15
N MET A 25 6.91 -4.42 -6.86
CA MET A 25 7.84 -3.44 -6.28
C MET A 25 7.17 -2.48 -5.30
N LEU A 26 5.87 -2.20 -5.45
CA LEU A 26 5.11 -1.29 -4.58
C LEU A 26 4.63 -1.96 -3.29
N ILE A 27 4.26 -3.24 -3.33
CA ILE A 27 3.83 -4.02 -2.14
C ILE A 27 4.77 -3.84 -0.94
N PRO A 28 6.11 -4.08 -1.04
CA PRO A 28 7.00 -3.97 0.11
C PRO A 28 7.17 -2.53 0.59
N LYS A 29 6.99 -1.51 -0.27
CA LYS A 29 7.05 -0.10 0.13
C LYS A 29 5.81 0.29 0.95
N TYR A 30 4.63 -0.12 0.51
CA TYR A 30 3.39 0.13 1.24
C TYR A 30 3.28 -0.71 2.52
N LEU A 31 3.88 -1.91 2.54
CA LEU A 31 4.02 -2.71 3.75
C LEU A 31 4.85 -1.96 4.81
N LYS A 32 6.03 -1.43 4.44
CA LYS A 32 6.84 -0.61 5.36
C LYS A 32 6.09 0.61 5.89
N LEU A 33 5.32 1.29 5.03
CA LEU A 33 4.49 2.41 5.45
C LEU A 33 3.42 1.98 6.47
N ALA A 34 2.79 0.82 6.27
CA ALA A 34 1.83 0.26 7.21
C ALA A 34 2.49 -0.15 8.54
N GLU A 35 3.70 -0.70 8.50
CA GLU A 35 4.50 -1.06 9.68
C GLU A 35 4.88 0.18 10.50
N GLU A 36 5.37 1.23 9.84
CA GLU A 36 5.68 2.53 10.46
C GLU A 36 4.45 3.15 11.12
N TYR A 37 3.30 3.10 10.44
CA TYR A 37 2.04 3.61 10.99
C TYR A 37 1.55 2.80 12.21
N CYS A 38 1.65 1.46 12.13
CA CYS A 38 1.16 0.57 13.17
C CYS A 38 2.15 0.35 14.32
N ASN A 39 3.40 0.80 14.19
CA ASN A 39 4.52 0.50 15.09
C ASN A 39 4.71 -1.00 15.33
N GLN A 40 4.56 -1.82 14.29
CA GLN A 40 4.78 -3.26 14.35
C GLN A 40 5.24 -3.80 13.00
N THR A 41 5.90 -4.94 13.03
CA THR A 41 6.29 -5.67 11.82
C THR A 41 5.19 -6.63 11.41
N PHE A 42 4.94 -6.74 10.11
CA PHE A 42 4.00 -7.69 9.54
C PHE A 42 4.75 -8.71 8.68
N ASP A 43 4.38 -9.98 8.79
CA ASP A 43 4.88 -11.02 7.88
C ASP A 43 4.06 -10.99 6.59
N ILE A 44 4.73 -10.84 5.44
CA ILE A 44 4.10 -10.78 4.11
C ILE A 44 3.26 -12.02 3.81
N LYS A 45 3.60 -13.17 4.42
CA LYS A 45 2.86 -14.43 4.27
C LYS A 45 1.58 -14.50 5.11
N HIS A 46 1.49 -13.71 6.17
CA HIS A 46 0.40 -13.74 7.15
C HIS A 46 -0.09 -12.32 7.44
N LEU A 47 -0.51 -11.61 6.38
CA LEU A 47 -1.03 -10.26 6.52
C LEU A 47 -2.48 -10.31 7.03
N PRO A 48 -2.84 -9.47 8.01
CA PRO A 48 -4.25 -9.31 8.36
C PRO A 48 -4.97 -8.61 7.21
N THR A 49 -6.21 -9.02 6.94
CA THR A 49 -7.03 -8.52 5.81
C THR A 49 -7.15 -7.00 5.76
N GLY A 50 -7.10 -6.30 6.90
CA GLY A 50 -7.10 -4.83 6.93
C GLY A 50 -5.84 -4.20 6.34
N VAL A 51 -4.68 -4.83 6.52
CA VAL A 51 -3.41 -4.38 5.94
C VAL A 51 -3.37 -4.70 4.44
N GLU A 52 -3.89 -5.86 4.04
CA GLU A 52 -4.02 -6.22 2.62
C GLU A 52 -4.91 -5.23 1.87
N LYS A 53 -6.06 -4.89 2.46
CA LYS A 53 -6.98 -3.89 1.91
C LYS A 53 -6.35 -2.50 1.85
N PHE A 54 -5.59 -2.12 2.87
CA PHE A 54 -4.83 -0.87 2.85
C PHE A 54 -3.88 -0.84 1.65
N ILE A 55 -3.01 -1.84 1.50
CA ILE A 55 -2.04 -1.91 0.39
C ILE A 55 -2.74 -1.88 -0.97
N ALA A 56 -3.83 -2.62 -1.14
CA ALA A 56 -4.61 -2.63 -2.37
C ALA A 56 -5.20 -1.23 -2.70
N GLU A 57 -5.80 -0.56 -1.72
CA GLU A 57 -6.32 0.81 -1.89
C GLU A 57 -5.20 1.81 -2.21
N CYS A 58 -4.01 1.66 -1.61
CA CYS A 58 -2.83 2.48 -1.90
C CYS A 58 -2.41 2.37 -3.38
N ILE A 59 -2.32 1.14 -3.88
CA ILE A 59 -1.92 0.85 -5.25
C ILE A 59 -2.98 1.36 -6.24
N LYS A 60 -4.27 1.16 -5.93
CA LYS A 60 -5.37 1.71 -6.71
C LYS A 60 -5.34 3.24 -6.75
N TYR A 61 -5.00 3.88 -5.64
CA TYR A 61 -4.87 5.33 -5.58
C TYR A 61 -3.66 5.82 -6.40
N SER A 62 -2.52 5.13 -6.32
CA SER A 62 -1.34 5.44 -7.13
C SER A 62 -1.65 5.36 -8.64
N ALA A 63 -2.39 4.35 -9.08
CA ALA A 63 -2.79 4.20 -10.48
C ALA A 63 -3.70 5.34 -10.98
N ASN A 64 -4.57 5.87 -10.11
CA ASN A 64 -5.56 6.92 -10.44
C ASN A 64 -5.08 8.35 -10.16
N GLY A 65 -4.15 8.55 -9.22
CA GLY A 65 -3.77 9.86 -8.69
C GLY A 65 -2.94 10.71 -9.65
N ASN A 66 -2.36 10.10 -10.68
CA ASN A 66 -1.47 10.78 -11.61
C ASN A 66 -2.06 10.91 -13.02
N ILE A 67 -3.20 11.60 -13.14
CA ILE A 67 -3.73 12.00 -14.47
C ILE A 67 -3.10 13.34 -14.91
N SER A 68 -2.61 14.15 -13.97
CA SER A 68 -2.12 15.52 -14.24
C SER A 68 -0.66 15.61 -14.71
N SER A 69 0.18 14.57 -14.54
CA SER A 69 1.60 14.60 -14.95
C SER A 69 2.03 13.51 -15.94
N ARG A 70 1.08 12.89 -16.66
CA ARG A 70 1.37 11.95 -17.74
C ARG A 70 1.92 12.69 -18.98
N SER A 71 3.15 13.20 -18.90
CA SER A 71 3.93 13.52 -20.09
C SER A 71 4.42 12.21 -20.71
N MET A 72 4.21 12.08 -22.01
CA MET A 72 4.54 10.91 -22.84
C MET A 72 6.06 10.70 -22.95
N GLY A 73 6.71 10.26 -21.88
CA GLY A 73 8.14 9.97 -21.87
C GLY A 73 8.60 9.50 -20.49
N THR A 74 8.96 8.21 -20.40
CA THR A 74 9.37 7.46 -19.20
C THR A 74 8.32 7.33 -18.08
N VAL A 75 7.91 6.08 -17.81
CA VAL A 75 7.03 5.71 -16.70
C VAL A 75 7.75 6.02 -15.39
N SER A 76 7.47 7.17 -14.83
CA SER A 76 7.94 7.55 -13.50
C SER A 76 7.12 6.78 -12.48
N TYR A 77 7.69 5.77 -11.83
CA TYR A 77 7.00 5.03 -10.76
C TYR A 77 6.76 5.96 -9.56
N THR A 78 5.56 6.53 -9.43
CA THR A 78 5.23 7.45 -8.35
C THR A 78 4.79 6.68 -7.11
N PHE A 79 5.63 6.68 -6.07
CA PHE A 79 5.23 6.21 -4.75
C PHE A 79 4.49 7.34 -4.02
N VAL A 80 3.17 7.19 -3.87
CA VAL A 80 2.33 8.20 -3.22
C VAL A 80 2.29 7.93 -1.72
N THR A 81 2.86 8.84 -0.92
CA THR A 81 2.83 8.80 0.55
C THR A 81 1.62 9.52 1.13
N GLU A 82 1.09 10.52 0.42
CA GLU A 82 -0.07 11.31 0.83
C GLU A 82 -1.36 10.64 0.36
N MET A 83 -1.90 9.77 1.23
CA MET A 83 -3.14 9.06 0.99
C MET A 83 -4.26 9.62 1.89
N PRO A 84 -5.52 9.56 1.43
CA PRO A 84 -6.65 10.02 2.23
C PRO A 84 -6.71 9.29 3.58
N GLU A 85 -7.09 10.02 4.63
CA GLU A 85 -7.19 9.49 6.00
C GLU A 85 -8.12 8.26 6.10
N ALA A 86 -9.10 8.18 5.19
CA ALA A 86 -10.02 7.06 5.08
C ALA A 86 -9.32 5.71 4.90
N THR A 87 -8.23 5.67 4.12
CA THR A 87 -7.47 4.43 3.85
C THR A 87 -6.74 3.96 5.12
N TYR A 88 -6.24 4.89 5.94
CA TYR A 88 -5.62 4.58 7.23
C TYR A 88 -6.61 4.02 8.26
N ASN A 89 -7.94 4.14 8.06
CA ASN A 89 -8.92 3.54 8.96
C ASN A 89 -8.80 2.02 9.04
N HIS A 90 -8.39 1.35 7.95
CA HIS A 90 -8.20 -0.10 7.94
C HIS A 90 -7.02 -0.53 8.84
N LEU A 91 -6.06 0.37 9.09
CA LEU A 91 -4.88 0.14 9.92
C LEU A 91 -5.10 0.51 11.40
N LYS A 92 -6.11 1.35 11.71
CA LYS A 92 -6.42 1.77 13.09
C LYS A 92 -6.49 0.64 14.11
N PRO A 93 -7.16 -0.51 13.87
CA PRO A 93 -7.25 -1.58 14.88
C PRO A 93 -5.90 -2.25 15.17
N PHE A 94 -4.94 -2.15 14.25
CA PHE A 94 -3.63 -2.77 14.37
C PHE A 94 -2.58 -1.81 14.95
N ARG A 95 -2.93 -0.54 15.15
CA ARG A 95 -1.99 0.49 15.60
C ARG A 95 -1.64 0.32 17.07
N LYS A 96 -0.36 0.06 17.36
CA LYS A 96 0.16 0.03 18.72
C LYS A 96 0.56 1.44 19.18
N LEU A 97 0.18 1.77 20.41
CA LEU A 97 0.61 3.00 21.08
C LEU A 97 2.12 2.93 21.33
N ARG A 98 2.84 3.95 20.87
CA ARG A 98 4.26 4.12 21.20
C ARG A 98 4.36 4.91 22.48
N TRP A 99 4.60 4.24 23.60
CA TRP A 99 5.01 4.92 24.82
C TRP A 99 6.44 5.38 24.63
N SER A 100 6.63 6.61 24.17
CA SER A 100 7.92 7.28 24.29
C SER A 100 8.11 7.58 25.78
N GLY A 101 8.74 6.64 26.49
CA GLY A 101 9.04 6.80 27.90
C GLY A 101 9.85 8.07 28.12
N TYR A 102 9.31 8.98 28.92
CA TYR A 102 10.12 9.95 29.66
C TYR A 102 11.05 9.14 30.56
N HIS A 103 12.30 8.97 30.13
CA HIS A 103 13.37 8.65 31.06
C HIS A 103 13.66 9.92 31.85
N VAL A 104 13.16 9.95 33.09
CA VAL A 104 13.57 10.91 34.14
C VAL A 104 14.85 10.40 34.78
#